data_AF-A0A9E4GID1-F1
#
_entry.id   AF-A0A9E4GID1-F1
#
_cell.length_a   1.000
_cell.length_b   1.000
_cell.length_c   1.000
_cell.angle_alpha   90.00
_cell.angle_beta   90.00
_cell.angle_gamma   90.00
#
_symmetry.space_group_name_H-M   'P 1'
#
loop_
_entity.id
_entity.type
_entity.pdbx_description
1 polymer ?
#
loop_
_entity_poly.entity_id
_entity_poly.type
_entity_poly.pdbx_seq_one_letter_code
_entity_poly.pdbx_strand_id
1 'polypeptide(L)'
;MSLPFLLGAISVASSTVSVVLFVVFYFLLSLAVAGYWAMPLELNPRLVGAISGVMNTSGNLACIFGPITAGAIVASTGSWTLPFYLVAALGVVCSLLFMFFVTTEPLEIPGLAGETGREAAD
;
A
#
# COMPACT_ATOMS: atom_id res chain seq x y z
N MET A 1 -5.60 -2.15 -10.31
CA MET A 1 -5.41 -2.21 -11.77
C MET A 1 -4.39 -3.29 -12.19
N SER A 2 -4.40 -4.48 -11.55
CA SER A 2 -3.41 -5.56 -11.80
C SER A 2 -4.05 -6.93 -12.04
N LEU A 3 -5.36 -7.07 -11.80
CA LEU A 3 -6.15 -8.27 -12.06
C LEU A 3 -6.13 -8.79 -13.52
N PRO A 4 -6.11 -7.97 -14.59
CA PRO A 4 -6.11 -8.52 -15.95
C PRO A 4 -4.78 -9.21 -16.33
N PHE A 5 -3.67 -8.84 -15.70
CA PHE A 5 -2.35 -9.45 -15.98
C PHE A 5 -2.16 -10.83 -15.33
N LEU A 6 -2.83 -11.06 -14.19
CA LEU A 6 -2.82 -12.36 -13.50
C LEU A 6 -3.62 -13.42 -14.26
N LEU A 7 -4.71 -13.02 -14.92
CA LEU A 7 -5.52 -13.91 -15.76
C LEU A 7 -4.80 -14.31 -17.06
N GLY A 8 -3.98 -13.43 -17.63
CA GLY A 8 -3.17 -13.74 -18.81
C GLY A 8 -2.00 -14.71 -18.54
N ALA A 9 -1.44 -14.68 -17.34
CA ALA A 9 -0.33 -15.56 -16.95
C ALA A 9 -0.76 -17.03 -16.78
N ILE A 10 -2.03 -17.27 -16.42
CA ILE A 10 -2.60 -18.63 -16.30
C ILE A 10 -2.75 -19.30 -17.67
N SER A 11 -2.84 -18.54 -18.76
CA SER A 11 -3.05 -19.06 -20.11
C SER A 11 -1.77 -19.37 -20.92
N VAL A 12 -0.55 -19.12 -20.39
CA VAL A 12 0.70 -19.23 -21.18
C VAL A 12 1.77 -20.09 -20.47
N ALA A 13 2.14 -21.20 -21.11
CA ALA A 13 3.10 -22.21 -20.64
C ALA A 13 4.59 -21.84 -20.82
N SER A 14 5.01 -20.62 -20.48
CA SER A 14 6.42 -20.18 -20.60
C SER A 14 6.91 -19.44 -19.36
N SER A 15 7.87 -20.05 -18.67
CA SER A 15 8.46 -19.55 -17.41
C SER A 15 9.04 -18.13 -17.53
N THR A 16 9.59 -17.77 -18.69
CA THR A 16 10.21 -16.45 -18.91
C THR A 16 9.20 -15.31 -18.89
N VAL A 17 8.00 -15.51 -19.44
CA VAL A 17 6.97 -14.46 -19.51
C VAL A 17 6.36 -14.20 -18.12
N SER A 18 6.16 -15.24 -17.33
CA SER A 18 5.71 -15.11 -15.94
C SER A 18 6.72 -14.33 -15.09
N VAL A 19 8.01 -14.59 -15.25
CA VAL A 19 9.07 -13.87 -14.51
C VAL A 19 9.12 -12.39 -14.91
N VAL A 20 9.04 -12.06 -16.20
CA VAL A 20 9.03 -10.67 -16.66
C VAL A 20 7.82 -9.91 -16.14
N LEU A 21 6.63 -10.53 -16.18
CA LEU A 21 5.41 -9.95 -15.60
C LEU A 21 5.51 -9.75 -14.08
N PHE A 22 6.13 -10.68 -13.36
CA PHE A 22 6.40 -10.55 -11.93
C PHE A 22 7.36 -9.40 -11.63
N VAL A 23 8.43 -9.24 -12.40
CA VAL A 23 9.40 -8.15 -12.22
C VAL A 23 8.75 -6.79 -12.43
N VAL A 24 7.96 -6.65 -13.50
CA VAL A 24 7.22 -5.40 -13.77
C VAL A 24 6.20 -5.13 -12.67
N PHE A 25 5.44 -6.13 -12.23
CA PHE A 25 4.52 -5.99 -11.10
C PHE A 25 5.24 -5.54 -9.82
N TYR A 26 6.37 -6.16 -9.48
CA TYR A 26 7.14 -5.83 -8.29
C TYR A 26 7.75 -4.42 -8.36
N PHE A 27 8.16 -3.99 -9.55
CA PHE A 27 8.63 -2.63 -9.79
C PHE A 27 7.52 -1.59 -9.54
N LEU A 28 6.33 -1.78 -10.12
CA LEU A 28 5.20 -0.89 -9.89
C LEU A 28 4.73 -0.91 -8.43
N LEU A 29 4.76 -2.07 -7.79
CA LEU A 29 4.46 -2.22 -6.37
C LEU A 29 5.47 -1.44 -5.50
N SER A 30 6.75 -1.47 -5.87
CA SER A 30 7.80 -0.76 -5.12
C SER A 30 7.64 0.76 -5.20
N LEU A 31 7.16 1.29 -6.34
CA LEU A 31 6.79 2.71 -6.46
C LEU A 31 5.61 3.06 -5.55
N ALA A 32 4.59 2.19 -5.46
CA ALA A 32 3.48 2.38 -4.54
C ALA A 32 3.93 2.35 -3.07
N VAL A 33 4.87 1.47 -2.72
CA VAL A 33 5.48 1.41 -1.37
C VAL A 33 6.27 2.68 -1.06
N ALA A 34 6.99 3.24 -2.03
CA ALA A 34 7.68 4.52 -1.85
C ALA A 34 6.69 5.66 -1.53
N GLY A 35 5.55 5.72 -2.22
CA GLY A 35 4.47 6.66 -1.91
C GLY A 35 3.86 6.43 -0.51
N TYR A 36 3.67 5.17 -0.10
CA TYR A 36 3.14 4.83 1.22
C TYR A 36 4.01 5.35 2.37
N TRP A 37 5.34 5.34 2.21
CA TRP A 37 6.25 5.92 3.21
C TRP A 37 6.28 7.45 3.21
N ALA A 38 5.83 8.11 2.14
CA ALA A 38 5.69 9.56 2.08
C ALA A 38 4.35 10.06 2.64
N MET A 39 3.30 9.23 2.66
CA MET A 39 1.97 9.57 3.18
C MET A 39 1.96 10.24 4.57
N PRO A 40 2.80 9.86 5.54
CA PRO A 40 2.84 10.54 6.84
C PRO A 40 3.24 12.00 6.78
N LEU A 41 4.12 12.35 5.83
CA LEU A 41 4.54 13.74 5.59
C LEU A 41 3.38 14.55 5.02
N GLU A 42 2.59 13.94 4.12
CA GLU A 42 1.41 14.57 3.50
C GLU A 42 0.26 14.78 4.49
N LEU A 43 0.07 13.87 5.46
CA LEU A 43 -0.97 13.99 6.48
C LEU A 43 -0.66 15.05 7.56
N ASN A 44 0.55 15.03 8.12
CA ASN A 44 0.95 16.04 9.10
C ASN A 44 2.48 16.14 9.23
N PRO A 45 3.11 17.20 8.71
CA PRO A 45 4.56 17.34 8.75
C PRO A 45 5.13 17.51 10.16
N ARG A 46 4.32 17.97 11.14
CA ARG A 46 4.77 18.14 12.54
C ARG A 46 4.75 16.84 13.34
N LEU A 47 3.92 15.87 12.96
CA LEU A 47 3.73 14.60 13.68
C LEU A 47 4.20 13.37 12.88
N VAL A 48 4.97 13.57 11.82
CA VAL A 48 5.46 12.51 10.91
C VAL A 48 6.13 11.34 11.66
N GLY A 49 6.91 11.61 12.70
CA GLY A 49 7.59 10.58 13.49
C GLY A 49 6.63 9.69 14.30
N ALA A 50 5.58 10.28 14.89
CA ALA A 50 4.57 9.54 15.63
C ALA A 50 3.67 8.71 14.69
N ILE A 51 3.26 9.29 13.56
CA ILE A 51 2.45 8.60 12.54
C ILE A 51 3.23 7.42 11.94
N SER A 52 4.48 7.64 11.56
CA SER A 52 5.37 6.58 11.05
C SER A 52 5.62 5.49 12.10
N GLY A 53 5.78 5.87 13.37
CA GLY A 53 5.89 4.92 14.49
C GLY A 53 4.67 4.00 14.60
N VAL A 54 3.46 4.56 14.59
CA VAL A 54 2.21 3.78 14.64
C VAL A 54 2.07 2.86 13.41
N MET A 55 2.43 3.35 12.22
CA MET A 55 2.44 2.54 11.00
C MET A 55 3.39 1.35 11.11
N ASN A 56 4.58 1.55 11.68
CA ASN A 56 5.59 0.51 11.84
C ASN A 56 5.17 -0.52 12.89
N THR A 57 4.61 -0.08 14.02
CA THR A 57 4.05 -0.99 15.04
C THR A 57 2.91 -1.82 14.47
N SER A 58 1.99 -1.19 13.73
CA SER A 58 0.87 -1.88 13.08
C SER A 58 1.36 -2.90 12.06
N GLY A 59 2.39 -2.56 11.27
CA GLY A 59 3.04 -3.49 10.34
C GLY A 59 3.67 -4.70 11.03
N ASN A 60 4.40 -4.49 12.13
CA ASN A 60 4.99 -5.59 12.90
C ASN A 60 3.91 -6.50 13.53
N LEU A 61 2.82 -5.93 14.04
CA LEU A 61 1.69 -6.71 14.54
C LEU A 61 1.05 -7.54 13.42
N ALA A 62 0.83 -6.94 12.24
CA ALA A 62 0.29 -7.66 11.09
C ALA A 62 1.20 -8.83 10.66
N CYS A 63 2.53 -8.66 10.71
CA CYS A 63 3.49 -9.73 10.43
C CYS A 63 3.45 -10.87 11.47
N ILE A 64 3.12 -10.58 12.73
CA ILE A 64 2.96 -11.61 13.77
C ILE A 64 1.64 -12.36 13.53
N PHE A 65 0.53 -11.63 13.39
CA PHE A 65 -0.81 -12.24 13.31
C PHE A 65 -1.12 -12.88 11.96
N GLY A 66 -0.56 -12.36 10.86
CA GLY A 66 -0.80 -12.87 9.51
C GLY A 66 -0.52 -14.37 9.34
N PRO A 67 0.72 -14.85 9.56
CA PRO A 67 1.05 -16.26 9.45
C PRO A 67 0.37 -17.12 10.52
N ILE A 68 0.13 -16.61 11.72
CA ILE A 68 -0.57 -17.34 12.78
C ILE A 68 -2.02 -17.63 12.36
N THR A 69 -2.74 -16.61 11.91
CA THR A 69 -4.13 -16.75 11.45
C THR A 69 -4.21 -17.61 10.19
N ALA A 70 -3.35 -17.37 9.19
CA ALA A 70 -3.29 -18.19 7.99
C ALA A 70 -2.98 -19.66 8.32
N GLY A 71 -2.01 -19.91 9.19
CA GLY A 71 -1.62 -21.26 9.62
C GLY A 71 -2.75 -21.99 10.36
N ALA A 72 -3.46 -21.31 11.26
CA ALA A 72 -4.61 -21.89 11.96
C ALA A 72 -5.77 -22.27 11.02
N ILE A 73 -6.02 -21.45 10.00
CA ILE A 73 -7.07 -21.70 9.01
C ILE A 73 -6.70 -22.88 8.11
N VAL A 74 -5.44 -22.96 7.66
CA VAL A 74 -4.96 -24.07 6.85
C VAL A 74 -4.94 -25.37 7.66
N ALA A 75 -4.56 -25.32 8.95
CA ALA A 75 -4.57 -26.48 9.82
C ALA A 75 -5.97 -27.06 10.05
N SER A 76 -7.01 -26.22 10.07
CA SER A 76 -8.40 -26.65 10.28
C SER A 76 -9.12 -27.05 8.98
N THR A 77 -8.82 -26.39 7.86
CA THR A 77 -9.56 -26.55 6.59
C THR A 77 -8.80 -27.39 5.56
N GLY A 78 -7.48 -27.53 5.71
CA GLY A 78 -6.59 -28.16 4.73
C GLY A 78 -6.42 -27.39 3.41
N SER A 79 -7.06 -26.23 3.27
CA SER A 79 -7.09 -25.43 2.05
C SER A 79 -6.53 -24.03 2.24
N TRP A 80 -5.69 -23.60 1.30
CA TRP A 80 -5.10 -22.27 1.24
C TRP A 80 -6.03 -21.20 0.67
N THR A 81 -7.18 -21.57 0.12
CA THR A 81 -8.12 -20.62 -0.50
C THR A 81 -8.71 -19.65 0.51
N LEU A 82 -9.05 -20.13 1.72
CA LEU A 82 -9.74 -19.35 2.74
C LEU A 82 -8.88 -18.20 3.33
N PRO A 83 -7.59 -18.41 3.68
CA PRO A 83 -6.68 -17.34 4.08
C PRO A 83 -6.54 -16.23 3.03
N PHE A 84 -6.43 -16.60 1.74
CA PHE A 84 -6.31 -15.60 0.67
C PHE A 84 -7.56 -14.73 0.53
N TYR A 85 -8.74 -15.33 0.64
CA TYR A 85 -10.00 -14.57 0.64
C TYR A 85 -10.10 -13.60 1.83
N LEU A 86 -9.63 -14.00 3.02
CA LEU A 86 -9.62 -13.13 4.19
C LEU A 86 -8.71 -11.92 4.01
N VAL A 87 -7.50 -12.12 3.51
CA VAL A 87 -6.57 -11.01 3.23
C VAL A 87 -7.13 -10.09 2.14
N ALA A 88 -7.75 -10.65 1.10
CA ALA A 88 -8.39 -9.86 0.05
C ALA A 88 -9.57 -9.02 0.59
N ALA A 89 -10.43 -9.61 1.42
CA ALA A 89 -11.55 -8.90 2.05
C ALA A 89 -11.06 -7.77 2.97
N LEU A 90 -10.05 -8.05 3.80
CA LEU A 90 -9.44 -7.04 4.65
C LEU A 90 -8.85 -5.88 3.84
N GLY A 91 -8.16 -6.19 2.72
CA GLY A 91 -7.63 -5.19 1.81
C GLY A 91 -8.71 -4.27 1.21
N VAL A 92 -9.86 -4.83 0.82
CA VAL A 92 -11.00 -4.04 0.32
C VAL A 92 -11.54 -3.13 1.42
N VAL A 93 -11.73 -3.63 2.63
CA VAL A 93 -12.20 -2.83 3.77
C VAL A 93 -11.23 -1.68 4.06
N CYS A 94 -9.92 -1.96 4.12
CA CYS A 94 -8.91 -0.92 4.32
C CYS A 94 -8.93 0.12 3.18
N SER A 95 -9.08 -0.31 1.93
CA SER A 95 -9.17 0.60 0.78
C SER A 95 -10.40 1.50 0.86
N LEU A 96 -11.54 0.97 1.29
CA LEU A 96 -12.77 1.75 1.47
C LEU A 96 -12.62 2.75 2.60
N LEU A 97 -12.09 2.32 3.75
CA LEU A 97 -11.83 3.22 4.88
C LEU A 97 -10.88 4.35 4.45
N PHE A 98 -9.83 4.04 3.69
CA PHE A 98 -8.92 5.06 3.18
C PHE A 98 -9.65 6.07 2.27
N MET A 99 -10.49 5.59 1.35
CA MET A 99 -11.27 6.47 0.47
C MET A 99 -12.23 7.40 1.20
N PHE A 100 -12.86 6.94 2.29
CA PHE A 100 -13.87 7.74 3.00
C PHE A 100 -13.29 8.62 4.10
N PHE A 101 -12.19 8.22 4.73
CA PHE A 101 -11.64 8.93 5.90
C PHE A 101 -10.40 9.77 5.59
N VAL A 102 -9.65 9.47 4.52
CA VAL A 102 -8.47 10.27 4.16
C VAL A 102 -8.90 11.45 3.30
N THR A 103 -8.92 12.63 3.92
CA THR A 103 -8.98 13.91 3.22
C THR A 103 -7.55 14.41 3.10
N THR A 104 -7.03 14.52 1.87
CA THR A 104 -5.69 15.06 1.63
C THR A 104 -5.74 16.57 1.76
N GLU A 105 -5.21 17.12 2.85
CA GLU A 105 -5.03 18.55 3.00
C GLU A 105 -3.78 18.97 2.20
N PRO A 106 -3.86 19.99 1.32
CA PRO A 106 -2.68 20.44 0.58
C PRO A 106 -1.58 20.88 1.54
N LEU A 107 -0.38 20.31 1.38
CA LEU A 107 0.80 20.71 2.13
C LEU A 107 1.13 22.19 1.86
N GLU A 108 0.79 23.08 2.79
CA GLU A 108 1.34 24.43 2.81
C GLU A 108 2.83 24.35 3.14
N ILE A 109 3.68 24.44 2.12
CA ILE A 109 5.14 24.52 2.31
C ILE A 109 5.47 25.94 2.79
N PRO A 110 5.90 26.16 4.05
CA PRO A 110 6.28 27.50 4.51
C PRO A 110 7.58 27.89 3.82
N GLY A 111 7.47 28.67 2.75
CA GLY A 111 8.61 29.07 1.91
C GLY A 111 8.23 29.45 0.48
N LEU A 112 7.26 28.77 -0.14
CA LEU A 112 6.87 29.05 -1.54
C LEU A 112 5.76 30.12 -1.66
N ALA A 113 4.88 30.25 -0.65
CA ALA A 113 3.86 31.30 -0.64
C ALA A 113 4.44 32.73 -0.48
N GLY A 114 5.66 32.84 0.03
CA GLY A 114 6.37 34.13 0.16
C GLY A 114 7.09 34.60 -1.11
N GLU A 115 7.32 33.70 -2.07
CA GLU A 115 8.06 34.01 -3.30
C GLU A 115 7.11 34.42 -4.44
N THR A 116 5.93 33.80 -4.53
CA THR A 116 4.89 34.21 -5.49
C THR A 116 4.35 35.62 -5.23
N GLY A 117 4.39 36.10 -3.98
CA GLY A 117 4.05 37.49 -3.64
C GLY A 117 5.15 38.51 -3.96
N ARG A 118 6.39 38.06 -4.17
CA ARG A 118 7.53 38.93 -4.51
C ARG A 118 7.77 39.02 -6.01
N GLU A 119 7.47 37.96 -6.76
CA GLU A 119 7.57 37.93 -8.23
C GLU A 119 6.43 38.68 -8.95
N ALA A 120 5.29 38.93 -8.28
CA ALA A 120 4.20 39.75 -8.80
C ALA A 120 4.33 41.26 -8.48
N ALA A 121 5.41 41.64 -7.77
CA ALA A 121 5.66 43.01 -7.31
C ALA A 121 6.88 43.67 -7.99
N ASP A 122 7.57 42.95 -8.88
CA ASP A 122 8.72 43.42 -9.67
C ASP A 122 8.37 43.55 -11.16
#